data_AF-A0A2N0LHV7-F1
#
_entry.id   AF-A0A2N0LHV7-F1
#
_cell.length_a   1.000
_cell.length_b   1.000
_cell.length_c   1.000
_cell.angle_alpha   90.00
_cell.angle_beta   90.00
_cell.angle_gamma   90.00
#
_symmetry.space_group_name_H-M   'P 1'
#
loop_
_entity.id
_entity.type
_entity.pdbx_description
1 polymer ?
#
loop_
_entity_poly.entity_id
_entity_poly.type
_entity_poly.pdbx_seq_one_letter_code
_entity_poly.pdbx_strand_id
1 'polypeptide(L)'
;MAPSDGNWKSSAGAGQPVDVGAISSDGIRVRDRLSGAGEFYLLNPEANKIWIQTTDGPVNSVVVSLDEARTEADTVSGSVCIVNNQGVVIKQRFPTQKRL
;
A
#
# COMPACT_ATOMS: atom_id res chain seq x y z
N MET A 1 -5.89 -1.39 -29.21
CA MET A 1 -5.62 0.01 -28.85
C MET A 1 -6.06 0.19 -27.41
N ALA A 2 -5.15 0.66 -26.55
CA ALA A 2 -5.45 0.91 -25.13
C ALA A 2 -6.52 1.99 -24.98
N PRO A 3 -7.38 1.97 -23.96
CA PRO A 3 -8.11 3.16 -23.59
C PRO A 3 -7.14 4.09 -22.84
N SER A 4 -6.79 5.16 -23.54
CA SER A 4 -6.39 6.44 -22.99
C SER A 4 -7.40 6.91 -21.92
N ASP A 5 -6.95 7.85 -21.09
CA ASP A 5 -7.75 8.67 -20.16
C ASP A 5 -7.61 8.23 -18.69
N GLY A 6 -6.41 8.50 -18.16
CA GLY A 6 -6.10 8.44 -16.74
C GLY A 6 -6.91 9.46 -15.93
N ASN A 7 -8.12 9.08 -15.54
CA ASN A 7 -8.93 9.78 -14.55
C ASN A 7 -9.45 8.77 -13.52
N TRP A 8 -8.57 8.33 -12.62
CA TRP A 8 -8.96 7.54 -11.45
C TRP A 8 -9.47 8.50 -10.38
N LYS A 9 -10.79 8.70 -10.32
CA LYS A 9 -11.42 9.40 -9.19
C LYS A 9 -11.47 8.47 -7.98
N SER A 10 -10.63 8.72 -6.97
CA SER A 10 -10.80 8.10 -5.66
C SER A 10 -11.97 8.77 -4.92
N SER A 11 -13.07 8.05 -4.71
CA SER A 11 -14.09 8.45 -3.74
C SER A 11 -13.70 7.95 -2.35
N ALA A 12 -12.54 8.37 -1.85
CA ALA A 12 -12.22 8.22 -0.44
C ALA A 12 -12.91 9.35 0.33
N GLY A 13 -13.87 9.01 1.18
CA GLY A 13 -14.52 9.98 2.06
C GLY A 13 -13.49 10.80 2.84
N ALA A 14 -13.67 12.13 2.83
CA ALA A 14 -12.91 13.13 3.58
C ALA A 14 -11.38 13.21 3.33
N GLY A 15 -11.00 13.86 2.23
CA GLY A 15 -10.05 14.99 2.29
C GLY A 15 -8.56 14.75 2.58
N GLN A 16 -8.00 13.56 2.37
CA GLN A 16 -6.54 13.34 2.43
C GLN A 16 -6.00 12.86 1.07
N PRO A 17 -4.86 13.39 0.56
CA PRO A 17 -4.22 12.91 -0.65
C PRO A 17 -3.76 11.46 -0.45
N VAL A 18 -4.38 10.55 -1.19
CA VAL A 18 -3.99 9.14 -1.24
C VAL A 18 -3.23 8.87 -2.53
N ASP A 19 -2.18 8.05 -2.47
CA ASP A 19 -1.43 7.64 -3.65
C ASP A 19 -1.71 6.17 -3.94
N VAL A 20 -2.05 5.86 -5.19
CA VAL A 20 -2.33 4.48 -5.61
C VAL A 20 -0.98 3.79 -5.81
N GLY A 21 -0.70 2.78 -4.98
CA GLY A 21 0.56 2.03 -5.06
C GLY A 21 0.49 0.88 -6.06
N ALA A 22 -0.62 0.15 -6.11
CA ALA A 22 -0.79 -0.99 -7.00
C ALA A 22 -2.28 -1.32 -7.27
N ILE A 23 -2.54 -1.98 -8.41
CA ILE A 23 -3.87 -2.45 -8.84
C ILE A 23 -3.80 -3.96 -9.08
N SER A 24 -4.80 -4.70 -8.62
CA SER A 24 -4.96 -6.15 -8.82
C SER A 24 -6.44 -6.51 -9.00
N SER A 25 -6.75 -7.77 -9.31
CA SER A 25 -8.12 -8.21 -9.59
C SER A 25 -9.09 -8.09 -8.40
N ASP A 26 -8.57 -8.20 -7.17
CA ASP A 26 -9.30 -8.12 -5.91
C ASP A 26 -9.51 -6.68 -5.41
N GLY A 27 -8.88 -5.69 -6.04
CA GLY A 27 -9.01 -4.29 -5.68
C GLY A 27 -7.74 -3.47 -5.83
N ILE A 28 -7.71 -2.32 -5.17
CA ILE A 28 -6.62 -1.35 -5.26
C ILE A 28 -5.89 -1.30 -3.94
N ARG A 29 -4.56 -1.34 -3.98
CA ARG A 29 -3.71 -1.09 -2.82
C ARG A 29 -3.22 0.33 -2.81
N VAL A 30 -3.45 0.99 -1.70
CA VAL A 30 -3.25 2.42 -1.51
C VAL A 30 -2.32 2.63 -0.32
N ARG A 31 -1.51 3.69 -0.40
CA ARG A 31 -0.67 4.17 0.69
C ARG A 31 -1.13 5.55 1.12
N ASP A 32 -1.12 5.78 2.42
CA ASP A 32 -1.31 7.11 2.96
C ASP A 32 0.03 7.85 2.96
N ARG A 33 0.11 8.91 2.15
CA ARG A 33 1.32 9.73 2.04
C ARG A 33 1.35 10.85 3.08
N LEU A 34 0.22 11.18 3.72
CA LEU A 34 0.08 12.34 4.59
C LEU A 34 0.06 12.01 6.07
N SER A 35 -0.46 10.85 6.48
CA SER A 35 -0.75 10.61 7.89
C SER A 35 0.48 10.45 8.80
N GLY A 36 1.69 10.33 8.23
CA GLY A 36 2.91 10.02 9.00
C GLY A 36 2.87 8.67 9.72
N ALA A 37 1.70 8.01 9.78
CA ALA A 37 1.43 6.75 10.45
C ALA A 37 1.92 5.53 9.64
N GLY A 38 2.33 5.73 8.39
CA GLY A 38 2.87 4.64 7.57
C GLY A 38 1.82 3.60 7.22
N GLU A 39 0.64 4.03 6.80
CA GLU A 39 -0.46 3.11 6.52
C GLU A 39 -0.50 2.71 5.05
N PHE A 40 -0.78 1.43 4.81
CA PHE A 40 -1.20 0.91 3.51
C PHE A 40 -2.36 -0.06 3.68
N TYR A 41 -3.23 -0.14 2.68
CA TYR A 41 -4.49 -0.89 2.77
C TYR A 41 -4.97 -1.39 1.42
N LEU A 42 -5.86 -2.37 1.44
CA LEU A 42 -6.61 -2.83 0.29
C LEU A 42 -8.02 -2.24 0.31
N LEU A 43 -8.43 -1.64 -0.80
CA LEU A 43 -9.80 -1.22 -1.05
C LEU A 43 -10.52 -2.19 -1.97
N ASN A 44 -11.78 -2.48 -1.64
CA ASN A 44 -12.70 -3.11 -2.58
C ASN A 44 -13.13 -2.10 -3.68
N PRO A 45 -13.83 -2.53 -4.75
CA PRO A 45 -14.30 -1.64 -5.81
C PRO A 45 -15.20 -0.48 -5.34
N GLU A 46 -15.89 -0.64 -4.22
CA GLU A 46 -16.71 0.39 -3.59
C GLU A 46 -15.93 1.34 -2.65
N ALA A 47 -14.59 1.29 -2.68
CA ALA A 47 -13.68 2.09 -1.84
C ALA A 47 -13.77 1.83 -0.33
N ASN A 48 -14.25 0.65 0.08
CA ASN A 48 -14.21 0.20 1.47
C ASN A 48 -12.88 -0.50 1.76
N LYS A 49 -12.28 -0.22 2.93
CA LYS A 49 -11.07 -0.91 3.39
C LYS A 49 -11.41 -2.36 3.72
N ILE A 50 -10.79 -3.29 3.00
CA ILE A 50 -10.83 -4.74 3.30
C ILE A 50 -9.90 -5.03 4.48
N TRP A 51 -8.68 -4.47 4.45
CA TRP A 51 -7.72 -4.54 5.55
C TRP A 51 -6.83 -3.30 5.54
N ILE A 52 -6.14 -3.05 6.65
CA ILE A 52 -5.17 -1.96 6.82
C ILE A 52 -3.97 -2.45 7.61
N GLN A 53 -2.79 -1.99 7.24
CA GLN A 53 -1.53 -2.31 7.89
C GLN A 53 -0.70 -1.06 8.13
N THR A 54 -0.01 -1.03 9.25
CA THR A 54 0.91 0.04 9.66
C THR A 54 2.36 -0.41 9.51
N THR A 55 3.20 0.50 9.03
CA THR A 55 4.65 0.38 9.04
C THR A 55 5.26 1.28 10.11
N ASP A 56 6.55 1.12 10.36
CA ASP A 56 7.32 1.88 11.35
C ASP A 56 7.69 3.31 10.91
N GLY A 57 7.18 3.74 9.76
CA GLY A 57 7.42 5.05 9.19
C GLY A 57 6.67 5.23 7.86
N PRO A 58 6.77 6.41 7.22
CA PRO A 58 6.05 6.71 6.00
C PRO A 58 6.28 5.68 4.90
N VAL A 59 5.20 5.16 4.32
CA VAL A 59 5.26 4.21 3.20
C VAL A 59 5.76 4.96 1.96
N ASN A 60 6.79 4.42 1.32
CA ASN A 60 7.44 4.94 0.13
C ASN A 60 7.03 4.23 -1.17
N SER A 61 6.65 2.95 -1.13
CA SER A 61 6.01 2.26 -2.26
C SER A 61 5.18 1.07 -1.78
N VAL A 62 4.24 0.62 -2.62
CA VAL A 62 3.46 -0.60 -2.41
C VAL A 62 3.39 -1.34 -3.73
N VAL A 63 3.71 -2.63 -3.74
CA VAL A 63 3.66 -3.50 -4.93
C VAL A 63 2.93 -4.81 -4.62
N VAL A 64 2.39 -5.44 -5.65
CA VAL A 64 1.65 -6.71 -5.56
C VAL A 64 2.40 -7.76 -6.37
N SER A 65 2.48 -8.98 -5.85
CA SER A 65 3.04 -10.11 -6.59
C SER A 65 2.16 -10.48 -7.78
N LEU A 66 2.75 -11.07 -8.82
CA LEU A 66 2.00 -11.45 -10.04
C LEU A 66 0.88 -12.45 -9.77
N ASP A 67 1.05 -13.32 -8.77
CA ASP A 67 0.04 -14.29 -8.32
C ASP A 67 -1.00 -13.68 -7.35
N GLU A 68 -0.91 -12.37 -7.09
CA GLU A 68 -1.75 -11.59 -6.18
C GLU A 68 -1.79 -12.10 -4.73
N ALA A 69 -0.95 -13.08 -4.38
CA ALA A 69 -0.93 -13.69 -3.06
C ALA A 69 -0.26 -12.79 -2.01
N ARG A 70 0.54 -11.81 -2.44
CA ARG A 70 1.37 -10.99 -1.56
C ARG A 70 1.36 -9.53 -1.97
N THR A 71 1.43 -8.68 -0.96
CA THR A 71 1.65 -7.24 -1.11
C THR A 71 2.89 -6.86 -0.31
N GLU A 72 3.80 -6.13 -0.93
CA GLU A 72 5.01 -5.60 -0.29
C GLU A 72 4.91 -4.08 -0.19
N ALA A 73 5.26 -3.53 0.97
CA ALA A 73 5.36 -2.10 1.22
C ALA A 73 6.75 -1.78 1.77
N ASP A 74 7.44 -0.82 1.15
CA ASP A 74 8.68 -0.25 1.67
C ASP A 74 8.44 1.11 2.30
N THR A 75 9.22 1.44 3.33
CA THR A 75 9.19 2.75 3.99
C THR A 75 10.34 3.63 3.51
N VAL A 76 10.21 4.94 3.69
CA VAL A 76 11.28 5.91 3.41
C VAL A 76 12.56 5.58 4.19
N SER A 77 12.41 5.00 5.39
CA SER A 77 13.53 4.58 6.24
C SER A 77 14.20 3.28 5.78
N GLY A 78 13.65 2.60 4.78
CA GLY A 78 14.19 1.35 4.23
C GLY A 78 13.68 0.08 4.93
N SER A 79 12.61 0.19 5.73
CA SER A 79 11.89 -0.98 6.24
C SER A 79 11.05 -1.60 5.13
N VAL A 80 10.84 -2.91 5.18
CA VAL A 80 10.02 -3.66 4.23
C VAL A 80 9.02 -4.51 4.99
N CYS A 81 7.76 -4.43 4.62
CA CYS A 81 6.66 -5.23 5.14
C CYS A 81 6.02 -6.02 4.01
N ILE A 82 5.82 -7.32 4.19
CA ILE A 82 5.12 -8.19 3.25
C ILE A 82 3.90 -8.77 3.95
N VAL A 83 2.75 -8.67 3.32
CA VAL A 83 1.47 -9.19 3.80
C VAL A 83 0.87 -10.15 2.79
N ASN A 84 0.05 -11.10 3.26
CA ASN A 84 -0.76 -11.93 2.38
C ASN A 84 -2.03 -11.18 1.91
N ASN A 85 -2.82 -11.80 1.04
CA ASN A 85 -4.09 -11.24 0.54
C ASN A 85 -5.15 -10.97 1.62
N GLN A 86 -5.02 -11.56 2.81
CA GLN A 86 -5.88 -11.29 3.97
C GLN A 86 -5.38 -10.12 4.84
N GLY A 87 -4.26 -9.47 4.46
CA GLY A 87 -3.66 -8.37 5.21
C GLY A 87 -2.76 -8.82 6.38
N VAL A 88 -2.52 -10.13 6.53
CA VAL A 88 -1.68 -10.67 7.61
C VAL A 88 -0.20 -10.47 7.25
N VAL A 89 0.59 -9.89 8.17
CA VAL A 89 2.05 -9.76 8.01
C VAL A 89 2.70 -11.13 7.96
N ILE A 90 3.37 -11.43 6.85
CA ILE A 90 4.14 -12.66 6.66
C ILE A 90 5.64 -12.42 6.81
N LYS A 91 6.12 -11.19 6.60
CA LYS A 91 7.52 -10.84 6.80
C LYS A 91 7.66 -9.35 7.07
N GLN A 92 8.55 -9.00 8.00
CA GLN A 92 8.95 -7.62 8.23
C GLN A 92 10.46 -7.55 8.40
N ARG A 93 11.07 -6.53 7.79
CA ARG A 93 12.50 -6.24 7.88
C ARG A 93 12.69 -4.77 8.18
N PHE A 94 13.52 -4.47 9.17
CA PHE A 94 13.95 -3.12 9.50
C PHE A 94 15.31 -2.81 8.85
N PRO A 95 15.62 -1.53 8.56
CA PRO A 95 16.92 -1.13 8.05
C PRO A 95 18.01 -1.51 9.05
N THR A 96 19.12 -2.03 8.54
CA THR A 96 20.30 -2.29 9.37
C THR A 96 20.95 -0.94 9.69
N GLN A 97 20.95 -0.54 10.96
CA GLN A 97 21.72 0.63 11.38
C GLN A 97 23.20 0.37 11.11
N LYS A 98 23.83 1.18 10.25
CA LYS A 98 25.30 1.23 10.19
C LYS A 98 25.77 1.85 11.50
N ARG A 99 26.37 1.04 12.38
CA ARG A 99 27.17 1.54 13.49
C ARG A 99 28.30 2.38 12.88
N LEU A 100 28.27 3.69 13.15
CA LEU A 100 29.42 4.58 12.99
C LEU A 100 30.46 4.27 14.07
#